data_AF-C6VZR4-F1
#
_entry.id   AF-C6VZR4-F1
#
_cell.length_a   1.000
_cell.length_b   1.000
_cell.length_c   1.000
_cell.angle_alpha   90.00
_cell.angle_beta   90.00
_cell.angle_gamma   90.00
#
_symmetry.space_group_name_H-M   'P 1'
#
loop_
_entity.id
_entity.type
_entity.pdbx_description
1 polymer ?
#
loop_
_entity_poly.entity_id
_entity_poly.type
_entity_poly.pdbx_seq_one_letter_code
_entity_poly.pdbx_strand_id
1 'polypeptide(L)' 'MISASILAFVRLGGQEMIFLLVAILLLFGAKKIPDLAKGLGKGIREFKDATSDVRKSIEDAQS' A
#
# COMPACT_ATOMS: atom_id res chain seq x y z
N MET A 1 4.05 13.93 34.53
CA MET A 1 4.55 12.57 34.18
C MET A 1 3.92 12.06 32.89
N ILE A 2 2.59 12.04 32.75
CA ILE A 2 1.90 11.61 31.51
C ILE A 2 2.25 12.48 30.29
N SER A 3 2.34 13.80 30.45
CA SER A 3 2.70 14.73 29.36
C SER A 3 4.12 14.52 28.80
N ALA A 4 5.09 14.11 29.64
CA ALA A 4 6.45 13.83 29.21
C ALA A 4 6.56 12.53 28.40
N SER A 5 5.79 11.50 28.77
CA SER A 5 5.74 10.23 28.03
C SER A 5 5.06 10.38 26.68
N ILE A 6 4.02 11.23 26.56
CA ILE A 6 3.38 11.52 25.26
C ILE A 6 4.30 12.35 24.38
N LEU A 7 5.02 13.34 24.93
CA LEU A 7 6.02 14.10 24.18
C LEU A 7 7.21 13.21 23.75
N ALA A 8 7.60 12.23 24.57
CA ALA A 8 8.58 11.22 24.21
C ALA A 8 8.04 10.30 23.11
N PHE A 9 6.81 9.80 23.21
CA PHE A 9 6.18 8.96 22.18
C PHE A 9 5.92 9.69 20.86
N VAL A 10 5.60 10.99 20.88
CA VAL A 10 5.46 11.81 19.66
C VAL A 10 6.83 12.13 19.04
N ARG A 11 7.88 12.27 19.87
CA ARG A 11 9.27 12.32 19.38
C ARG A 11 9.79 10.97 18.90
N LEU A 12 9.34 9.86 19.49
CA LEU A 12 9.78 8.50 19.17
C LEU A 12 9.01 7.91 17.97
N GLY A 13 7.70 8.07 17.89
CA GLY A 13 6.86 7.43 16.87
C GLY A 13 7.08 7.92 15.44
N GLY A 14 7.42 9.20 15.26
CA GLY A 14 7.83 9.73 13.94
C GLY A 14 9.23 9.26 13.54
N GLN A 15 10.14 9.17 14.51
CA GLN A 15 11.53 8.81 14.29
C GLN A 15 11.70 7.30 14.05
N GLU A 16 10.95 6.47 14.76
CA GLU A 16 10.85 5.02 14.57
C GLU A 16 10.28 4.69 13.19
N MET A 17 9.24 5.40 12.75
CA MET A 17 8.67 5.23 11.42
C MET A 17 9.67 5.60 10.31
N ILE A 18 10.45 6.67 10.51
CA ILE A 18 11.54 7.05 9.60
C ILE A 18 12.64 6.00 9.58
N PHE A 19 13.06 5.46 10.72
CA PHE A 19 14.05 4.40 10.79
C PHE A 19 13.58 3.13 10.08
N LEU A 20 12.31 2.74 10.27
CA LEU A 20 11.69 1.60 9.60
C LEU A 20 11.61 1.82 8.08
N LEU A 21 11.21 3.02 7.66
CA LEU A 21 11.15 3.41 6.25
C LEU A 21 12.55 3.34 5.61
N VAL A 22 13.58 3.86 6.29
CA VAL A 22 14.98 3.79 5.85
C VAL A 22 15.48 2.34 5.77
N ALA A 23 15.19 1.51 6.77
CA ALA A 23 15.56 0.09 6.74
C ALA A 23 14.92 -0.64 5.56
N ILE A 24 13.62 -0.43 5.33
CA ILE A 24 12.90 -0.97 4.17
C ILE A 24 13.50 -0.44 2.86
N LEU A 25 13.84 0.85 2.78
CA LEU A 25 14.49 1.45 1.62
C LEU A 25 15.88 0.89 1.36
N LEU A 26 16.66 0.52 2.39
CA LEU A 26 17.97 -0.11 2.21
C LEU A 26 17.84 -1.56 1.73
N LEU A 27 16.85 -2.30 2.23
CA LEU A 27 16.60 -3.69 1.82
C LEU A 27 16.04 -3.80 0.40
N PHE A 28 15.02 -2.99 0.08
CA PHE A 28 14.29 -3.09 -1.18
C PHE A 28 14.74 -2.04 -2.21
N GLY A 29 15.26 -0.89 -1.77
CA GLY A 29 15.61 0.24 -2.62
C GLY A 29 14.46 1.25 -2.78
N ALA A 30 14.79 2.54 -2.80
CA ALA A 30 13.84 3.65 -2.98
C ALA A 30 12.94 3.51 -4.21
N LYS A 31 13.44 2.87 -5.28
CA LYS A 31 12.74 2.70 -6.55
C LYS A 31 11.84 1.46 -6.58
N LYS A 32 12.14 0.40 -5.83
CA LYS A 32 11.37 -0.85 -5.93
C LYS A 32 10.00 -0.77 -5.28
N ILE A 33 9.84 0.00 -4.21
CA ILE A 33 8.53 0.21 -3.58
C ILE A 33 7.51 0.87 -4.53
N PRO A 34 7.82 2.02 -5.17
CA PRO A 34 6.88 2.63 -6.11
C PRO A 34 6.68 1.77 -7.37
N ASP A 35 7.70 1.04 -7.83
CA ASP A 35 7.55 0.14 -9.00
C ASP A 35 6.66 -1.07 -8.68
N LEU A 36 6.80 -1.67 -7.49
CA LEU A 36 5.91 -2.73 -6.99
C LEU A 36 4.48 -2.20 -6.81
N ALA A 37 4.30 -1.02 -6.23
CA ALA A 37 2.98 -0.41 -6.07
C ALA A 37 2.31 -0.13 -7.43
N LYS A 38 3.07 0.36 -8.43
CA LYS A 38 2.57 0.55 -9.79
C LYS A 38 2.20 -0.76 -10.47
N GLY A 39 3.04 -1.79 -10.33
CA GLY A 39 2.77 -3.12 -10.88
C GLY A 39 1.53 -3.77 -10.26
N LEU A 40 1.43 -3.74 -8.93
CA LEU A 40 0.28 -4.23 -8.19
C LEU A 40 -0.99 -3.43 -8.56
N GLY A 41 -0.90 -2.12 -8.65
CA GLY A 41 -2.04 -1.26 -9.04
C GLY A 41 -2.56 -1.55 -10.44
N LYS A 42 -1.66 -1.80 -11.41
CA LYS A 42 -2.05 -2.25 -12.75
C LYS A 42 -2.71 -3.62 -12.72
N GLY A 43 -2.12 -4.58 -12.03
CA GLY A 43 -2.67 -5.93 -11.92
C GLY A 43 -4.06 -5.95 -11.25
N ILE A 44 -4.26 -5.18 -10.19
CA ILE A 44 -5.58 -5.04 -9.54
C ILE A 44 -6.61 -4.43 -10.50
N ARG A 45 -6.22 -3.44 -11.30
CA ARG A 45 -7.10 -2.81 -12.28
C ARG A 45 -7.50 -3.79 -13.39
N GLU A 46 -6.53 -4.45 -14.00
CA GLU A 46 -6.78 -5.46 -15.04
C GLU A 46 -7.66 -6.61 -14.53
N PHE A 47 -7.39 -7.08 -13.30
CA PHE A 47 -8.22 -8.10 -12.66
C PHE A 47 -9.66 -7.64 -12.45
N LYS A 48 -9.85 -6.40 -11.98
CA LYS A 48 -11.18 -5.81 -11.79
C LYS A 48 -11.92 -5.66 -13.13
N ASP A 49 -11.25 -5.18 -14.16
CA ASP A 49 -11.84 -4.96 -15.48
C ASP A 49 -12.29 -6.30 -16.09
N ALA A 50 -11.42 -7.32 -16.08
CA ALA A 50 -11.77 -8.67 -16.54
C ALA A 50 -12.94 -9.28 -15.75
N THR A 51 -12.96 -9.11 -14.43
CA THR A 51 -14.06 -9.60 -13.58
C THR A 51 -15.38 -8.88 -13.91
N SER A 52 -15.32 -7.57 -14.19
CA SER A 52 -16.50 -6.79 -14.57
C SER A 52 -17.08 -7.22 -15.91
N ASP A 53 -16.24 -7.53 -16.90
CA ASP A 53 -16.70 -7.94 -18.22
C ASP A 53 -17.33 -9.33 -18.18
N VAL A 54 -16.75 -10.25 -17.39
CA VAL A 54 -17.35 -11.55 -17.11
C VAL A 54 -18.72 -11.39 -16.43
N ARG A 55 -18.82 -10.51 -15.44
CA ARG A 55 -20.09 -10.25 -14.74
C ARG A 55 -21.18 -9.74 -15.69
N LYS A 56 -20.87 -8.77 -16.55
CA LYS A 56 -21.80 -8.25 -17.55
C LYS A 56 -22.25 -9.33 -18.53
N SER A 57 -21.32 -10.16 -19.01
CA SER A 57 -21.62 -11.26 -19.93
C SER A 57 -22.59 -12.28 -19.32
N ILE A 58 -22.52 -12.50 -18.01
CA ILE A 58 -23.44 -13.40 -17.28
C ILE A 58 -24.82 -12.74 -17.10
N GLU A 59 -24.89 -11.45 -16.79
CA GLU A 59 -26.15 -10.68 -16.69
C GLU A 59 -26.88 -10.61 -18.05
N ASP A 60 -26.14 -10.37 -19.14
CA ASP A 60 -26.69 -10.30 -20.50
C ASP A 60 -27.18 -11.66 -21.01
N ALA A 61 -26.54 -12.77 -20.59
CA ALA A 61 -26.94 -14.13 -20.95
C ALA A 61 -28.14 -14.66 -20.14
N GLN A 62 -28.48 -14.03 -19.01
CA GLN A 62 -29.66 -14.36 -18.20
C GLN A 62 -30.89 -13.50 -18.54
N SER A 63 -30.72 -12.46 -19.35
CA SER A 63 -31.76 -11.55 -19.82
C SER A 63 -32.36 -12.01 -21.15
#